data_AF-A0A1M8A858-F1
#
_entry.id   AF-A0A1M8A858-F1
#
_cell.length_a   1.000
_cell.length_b   1.000
_cell.length_c   1.000
_cell.angle_alpha   90.00
_cell.angle_beta   90.00
_cell.angle_gamma   90.00
#
_symmetry.space_group_name_H-M   'P 1'
#
loop_
_entity.id
_entity.type
_entity.pdbx_description
1 polymer ?
#
loop_
_entity_poly.entity_id
_entity_poly.type
_entity_poly.pdbx_seq_one_letter_code
_entity_poly.pdbx_strand_id
1 'polypeptide(L)'
;MSIFALGVWTVRAGRQGLVAAHAMPRPVLPRALCTLSAVRGSTGLKQHHVVASPILSQLGSRALLRGAAASRAPMQRLYSTPAAPAAPVPPPPAADVPPTTRKVVAYHLLVSAALVFLIIIVGGITRLTESGLSITEWNPGLKGMRLPQTDEEWHAEWDKYKESPEFKMLNSKMTLDDFKSIFMWEWSHRILGRFIGAFFVVPAALFAMRRGMTTRSTRWKLLAIAAGIGFQGFLGWYMVASGLKNPYELEPVSTQPRPDWTPRVDHFRLAAHLGTAFVVYMGMVYTAVEILRDASVAKKLKSASPAEKDHVLATFLRSLQNPTTRRFRGVALAMLAFTFTTAMYGAFVAGLDAGLVYSEFPFMGERRLLPPKDELLDPRYGIRNGLKPSTDTQLVFGNVTQNPVTVQAIHRYLGLSTLGLMFGFLYYAKRVKESLPKAAPRFATGAAHMTGLQALLGITTLIYMVPIPLASLHQAGSVVVLTMLTCVLAVTRKPSQAFQALAKARQHATAAARP
;
A
#
# COMPACT_ATOMS: atom_id res chain seq x y z
N MET A 1 -6.92 31.89 -21.12
CA MET A 1 -7.04 31.14 -22.39
C MET A 1 -5.67 30.53 -22.69
N SER A 2 -5.66 29.20 -22.81
CA SER A 2 -4.68 28.35 -23.51
C SER A 2 -3.17 28.50 -23.24
N ILE A 3 -2.65 27.72 -22.27
CA ILE A 3 -1.31 27.11 -22.35
C ILE A 3 -1.40 25.69 -21.78
N PHE A 4 -1.85 24.75 -22.60
CA PHE A 4 -1.62 23.31 -22.45
C PHE A 4 -1.39 22.78 -23.86
N ALA A 5 -0.17 22.97 -24.37
CA ALA A 5 0.26 22.30 -25.58
C ALA A 5 0.64 20.85 -25.20
N LEU A 6 -0.28 19.93 -25.45
CA LEU A 6 0.00 18.50 -25.51
C LEU A 6 0.90 18.25 -26.73
N GLY A 7 2.21 18.29 -26.51
CA GLY A 7 3.18 17.76 -27.45
C GLY A 7 3.00 16.26 -27.56
N VAL A 8 2.60 15.79 -28.74
CA VAL A 8 2.61 14.38 -29.11
C VAL A 8 4.07 13.94 -29.20
N TRP A 9 4.59 13.33 -28.14
CA TRP A 9 5.92 12.71 -28.15
C TRP A 9 5.80 11.32 -28.77
N THR A 10 6.22 11.18 -30.02
CA THR A 10 6.44 9.89 -30.68
C THR A 10 7.71 9.25 -30.11
N VAL A 11 7.54 8.35 -29.14
CA VAL A 11 8.63 7.47 -28.69
C VAL A 11 8.98 6.53 -29.84
N ARG A 12 10.15 6.74 -30.43
CA ARG A 12 10.71 5.86 -31.47
C ARG A 12 11.13 4.55 -30.78
N ALA A 13 10.33 3.51 -30.95
CA ALA A 13 10.66 2.17 -30.45
C ALA A 13 12.00 1.72 -31.06
N GLY A 14 13.04 1.61 -30.24
CA GLY A 14 14.31 0.99 -30.62
C GLY A 14 14.05 -0.47 -30.98
N ARG A 15 14.37 -0.85 -32.22
CA ARG A 15 14.38 -2.25 -32.67
C ARG A 15 15.39 -3.03 -31.82
N GLN A 16 14.92 -3.83 -30.88
CA GLN A 16 15.73 -4.91 -30.32
C GLN A 16 15.81 -6.04 -31.34
N GLY A 17 17.03 -6.40 -31.72
CA GLY A 17 17.31 -7.47 -32.68
C GLY A 17 16.95 -8.83 -32.13
N LEU A 18 16.32 -9.65 -32.98
CA LEU A 18 16.12 -11.08 -32.74
C LEU A 18 17.48 -11.76 -32.53
N VAL A 19 17.66 -12.41 -31.38
CA VAL A 19 18.65 -13.47 -31.23
C VAL A 19 17.94 -14.81 -31.47
N ALA A 20 18.35 -15.50 -32.52
CA ALA A 20 17.82 -16.80 -32.91
C ALA A 20 18.18 -17.88 -31.88
N ALA A 21 17.16 -18.60 -31.40
CA ALA A 21 17.32 -19.77 -30.55
C ALA A 21 18.02 -20.91 -31.32
N HIS A 22 19.24 -21.25 -30.92
CA HIS A 22 19.90 -22.49 -31.36
C HIS A 22 19.39 -23.67 -30.50
N ALA A 23 18.90 -24.70 -31.17
CA ALA A 23 18.47 -25.95 -30.58
C ALA A 23 19.68 -26.73 -30.01
N MET A 24 19.62 -27.14 -28.74
CA MET A 24 20.59 -28.04 -28.12
C MET A 24 20.07 -29.49 -28.16
N PRO A 25 20.93 -30.50 -28.40
CA PRO A 25 20.52 -31.90 -28.55
C PRO A 25 20.29 -32.60 -27.20
N ARG A 26 19.31 -33.51 -27.17
CA ARG A 26 18.91 -34.32 -26.00
C ARG A 26 19.96 -35.39 -25.66
N PRO A 27 20.27 -35.64 -24.38
CA PRO A 27 20.94 -36.87 -23.97
C PRO A 27 19.95 -37.98 -23.61
N VAL A 28 20.34 -39.21 -23.98
CA VAL A 28 19.62 -40.48 -23.82
C VAL A 28 19.83 -41.02 -22.41
N LEU A 29 18.74 -41.46 -21.76
CA LEU A 29 18.73 -42.19 -20.47
C LEU A 29 18.88 -43.70 -20.68
N PRO A 30 19.48 -44.44 -19.74
CA PRO A 30 19.13 -45.84 -19.50
C PRO A 30 18.30 -46.02 -18.22
N ARG A 31 17.18 -46.74 -18.38
CA ARG A 31 16.44 -47.54 -17.40
C ARG A 31 17.36 -48.64 -16.82
N ALA A 32 17.21 -49.27 -15.66
CA ALA A 32 16.25 -49.32 -14.56
C ALA A 32 16.88 -50.22 -13.46
N LEU A 33 16.36 -50.22 -12.23
CA LEU A 33 15.72 -51.41 -11.60
C LEU A 33 15.38 -51.16 -10.12
N CYS A 34 14.13 -51.47 -9.80
CA CYS A 34 13.56 -51.55 -8.46
C CYS A 34 14.18 -52.67 -7.62
N THR A 35 14.25 -52.46 -6.31
CA THR A 35 13.87 -53.49 -5.33
C THR A 35 13.03 -52.85 -4.22
N LEU A 36 11.77 -53.29 -4.15
CA LEU A 36 10.87 -53.10 -3.02
C LEU A 36 11.20 -54.17 -1.97
N SER A 37 11.27 -53.79 -0.71
CA SER A 37 11.01 -54.72 0.38
C SER A 37 10.32 -53.99 1.53
N ALA A 38 9.16 -54.53 1.92
CA ALA A 38 8.38 -54.20 3.10
C ALA A 38 8.44 -55.44 4.00
N VAL A 39 8.48 -55.39 5.34
CA VAL A 39 7.37 -55.09 6.27
C VAL A 39 7.89 -55.32 7.72
N ARG A 40 7.20 -54.69 8.70
CA ARG A 40 6.97 -55.04 10.13
C ARG A 40 7.82 -54.39 11.24
N GLY A 41 7.24 -53.34 11.83
CA GLY A 41 6.56 -53.37 13.13
C GLY A 41 7.40 -53.45 14.42
N SER A 42 7.36 -52.39 15.24
CA SER A 42 7.03 -52.51 16.67
C SER A 42 6.71 -51.13 17.29
N THR A 43 5.75 -51.17 18.20
CA THR A 43 5.18 -50.06 18.98
C THR A 43 6.11 -49.66 20.12
N GLY A 44 6.27 -48.35 20.34
CA GLY A 44 6.96 -47.81 21.52
C GLY A 44 6.45 -46.42 21.87
N LEU A 45 5.51 -46.35 22.82
CA LEU A 45 5.12 -45.13 23.52
C LEU A 45 6.32 -44.53 24.25
N LYS A 46 6.51 -43.20 24.17
CA LYS A 46 6.99 -42.38 25.28
C LYS A 46 6.63 -40.90 25.06
N GLN A 47 5.84 -40.40 26.00
CA GLN A 47 5.44 -39.01 26.17
C GLN A 47 6.64 -38.17 26.63
N HIS A 48 6.82 -36.95 26.09
CA HIS A 48 7.55 -35.89 26.80
C HIS A 48 6.89 -34.52 26.61
N HIS A 49 6.32 -34.09 27.73
CA HIS A 49 5.98 -32.77 28.25
C HIS A 49 6.28 -31.51 27.41
N VAL A 50 5.19 -30.81 27.13
CA VAL A 50 5.11 -29.37 26.87
C VAL A 50 5.20 -28.63 28.21
N VAL A 51 6.15 -27.71 28.36
CA VAL A 51 6.18 -26.76 29.48
C VAL A 51 5.63 -25.43 29.00
N ALA A 52 4.41 -25.13 29.41
CA ALA A 52 3.81 -23.80 29.39
C ALA A 52 4.06 -23.14 30.76
N SER A 53 4.55 -21.90 30.78
CA SER A 53 4.68 -21.11 32.02
C SER A 53 3.45 -20.24 32.25
N PRO A 54 2.82 -20.27 33.44
CA PRO A 54 1.81 -19.31 33.84
C PRO A 54 2.35 -18.22 34.78
N ILE A 55 1.67 -17.10 34.71
CA ILE A 55 1.74 -15.89 35.54
C ILE A 55 1.11 -16.17 36.92
N LEU A 56 1.69 -15.70 38.04
CA LEU A 56 1.06 -14.78 39.02
C LEU A 56 1.89 -14.59 40.33
N SER A 57 1.92 -13.33 40.76
CA SER A 57 1.94 -12.80 42.15
C SER A 57 3.00 -13.27 43.16
N GLN A 58 3.78 -12.31 43.70
CA GLN A 58 3.64 -11.85 45.09
C GLN A 58 4.50 -10.58 45.34
N LEU A 59 3.84 -9.57 45.91
CA LEU A 59 4.41 -8.38 46.54
C LEU A 59 4.70 -8.71 48.01
N GLY A 60 5.81 -8.24 48.57
CA GLY A 60 6.01 -8.29 50.02
C GLY A 60 7.40 -7.91 50.52
N SER A 61 7.53 -6.64 50.91
CA SER A 61 8.31 -6.19 52.08
C SER A 61 9.84 -6.26 52.04
N ARG A 62 10.49 -5.08 51.98
CA ARG A 62 11.45 -4.62 53.02
C ARG A 62 11.93 -3.19 52.72
N ALA A 63 11.42 -2.24 53.49
CA ALA A 63 12.03 -0.94 53.73
C ALA A 63 12.19 -0.76 55.25
N LEU A 64 13.43 -0.57 55.70
CA LEU A 64 13.90 -0.10 57.01
C LEU A 64 15.27 0.52 56.71
N LEU A 65 15.76 1.63 57.25
CA LEU A 65 15.39 2.54 58.32
C LEU A 65 16.36 3.73 58.20
N ARG A 66 15.90 4.94 58.55
CA ARG A 66 16.61 6.11 59.12
C ARG A 66 15.80 7.34 58.72
N GLY A 67 15.33 8.21 59.59
CA GLY A 67 15.54 8.43 61.02
C GLY A 67 14.99 9.84 61.28
N ALA A 68 14.30 10.01 62.39
CA ALA A 68 13.42 11.12 62.71
C ALA A 68 14.12 12.47 62.94
N ALA A 69 13.38 13.56 62.75
CA ALA A 69 13.28 14.65 63.71
C ALA A 69 12.00 15.47 63.46
N ALA A 70 11.04 15.38 64.38
CA ALA A 70 9.84 16.19 64.42
C ALA A 70 9.85 17.03 65.71
N SER A 71 9.70 18.35 65.58
CA SER A 71 9.29 19.23 66.68
C SER A 71 7.80 19.50 66.54
N ARG A 72 7.02 19.08 67.56
CA ARG A 72 5.56 19.24 67.64
C ARG A 72 5.23 20.55 68.35
N ALA A 73 4.55 21.47 67.68
CA ALA A 73 3.76 22.52 68.31
C ALA A 73 2.29 22.07 68.44
N PRO A 74 1.56 22.46 69.51
CA PRO A 74 0.19 22.02 69.75
C PRO A 74 -0.80 22.72 68.80
N MET A 75 -1.60 21.91 68.10
CA MET A 75 -2.61 22.34 67.15
C MET A 75 -3.85 22.85 67.89
N GLN A 76 -4.04 24.17 67.96
CA GLN A 76 -5.33 24.76 68.32
C GLN A 76 -6.34 24.50 67.19
N ARG A 77 -7.38 23.75 67.51
CA ARG A 77 -8.46 23.37 66.62
C ARG A 77 -9.42 24.56 66.47
N LEU A 78 -9.20 25.40 65.46
CA LEU A 78 -10.18 26.41 65.04
C LEU A 78 -11.36 25.69 64.37
N TYR A 79 -12.52 25.71 65.04
CA TYR A 79 -13.78 25.31 64.44
C TYR A 79 -14.20 26.36 63.41
N SER A 80 -13.80 26.17 62.16
CA SER A 80 -14.48 26.79 61.01
C SER A 80 -15.69 25.93 60.64
N THR A 81 -16.88 26.50 60.80
CA THR A 81 -18.16 25.95 60.31
C THR A 81 -18.04 25.42 58.88
N PRO A 82 -18.58 24.24 58.55
CA PRO A 82 -18.59 23.76 57.18
C PRO A 82 -19.45 24.70 56.34
N ALA A 83 -18.84 25.37 55.37
CA ALA A 83 -19.58 26.04 54.31
C ALA A 83 -20.47 25.00 53.62
N ALA A 84 -21.74 25.36 53.40
CA ALA A 84 -22.70 24.52 52.70
C ALA A 84 -22.08 23.96 51.41
N PRO A 85 -22.33 22.68 51.05
CA PRO A 85 -21.81 22.12 49.81
C PRO A 85 -22.26 23.01 48.66
N ALA A 86 -21.30 23.63 47.97
CA ALA A 86 -21.57 24.39 46.77
C ALA A 86 -22.42 23.49 45.85
N ALA A 87 -23.58 24.00 45.43
CA ALA A 87 -24.46 23.28 44.52
C ALA A 87 -23.62 22.76 43.33
N PRO A 88 -23.79 21.50 42.92
CA PRO A 88 -23.02 20.95 41.81
C PRO A 88 -23.22 21.86 40.61
N VAL A 89 -22.11 22.47 40.15
CA VAL A 89 -22.11 23.30 38.93
C VAL A 89 -22.76 22.45 37.84
N PRO A 90 -23.87 22.89 37.23
CA PRO A 90 -24.53 22.11 36.20
C PRO A 90 -23.50 21.82 35.10
N PRO A 91 -23.40 20.58 34.62
CA PRO A 91 -22.48 20.25 33.55
C PRO A 91 -22.74 21.20 32.38
N PRO A 92 -21.69 21.67 31.69
CA PRO A 92 -21.86 22.57 30.55
C PRO A 92 -22.89 21.97 29.59
N PRO A 93 -23.79 22.79 29.00
CA PRO A 93 -24.85 22.30 28.15
C PRO A 93 -24.24 21.39 27.08
N ALA A 94 -24.73 20.15 27.02
CA ALA A 94 -24.20 19.15 26.11
C ALA A 94 -24.21 19.72 24.68
N ALA A 95 -23.05 19.77 24.04
CA ALA A 95 -22.93 20.36 22.72
C ALA A 95 -23.92 19.71 21.75
N ASP A 96 -24.71 20.54 21.07
CA ASP A 96 -25.80 20.12 20.18
C ASP A 96 -25.34 19.35 18.93
N VAL A 97 -24.03 19.40 18.63
CA VAL A 97 -23.40 18.85 17.43
C VAL A 97 -22.03 18.30 17.81
N PRO A 98 -21.61 17.14 17.28
CA PRO A 98 -20.34 16.55 17.68
C PRO A 98 -19.17 17.34 17.09
N PRO A 99 -18.02 17.39 17.79
CA PRO A 99 -16.81 18.01 17.25
C PRO A 99 -16.36 17.26 15.99
N THR A 100 -16.18 17.99 14.90
CA THR A 100 -15.76 17.46 13.60
C THR A 100 -14.57 18.24 13.05
N THR A 101 -13.76 17.56 12.24
CA THR A 101 -12.66 18.20 11.49
C THR A 101 -13.25 19.05 10.36
N ARG A 102 -12.62 20.21 10.08
CA ARG A 102 -13.05 21.11 9.00
C ARG A 102 -12.84 20.47 7.62
N LYS A 103 -13.74 20.75 6.67
CA LYS A 103 -13.70 20.18 5.31
C LYS A 103 -12.43 20.53 4.53
N VAL A 104 -11.80 21.68 4.79
CA VAL A 104 -10.52 22.07 4.16
C VAL A 104 -9.44 21.02 4.35
N VAL A 105 -9.41 20.34 5.49
CA VAL A 105 -8.47 19.24 5.76
C VAL A 105 -8.76 18.05 4.85
N ALA A 106 -10.03 17.76 4.56
CA ALA A 106 -10.38 16.69 3.63
C ALA A 106 -10.00 17.04 2.18
N TYR A 107 -10.22 18.28 1.75
CA TYR A 107 -9.81 18.72 0.42
C TYR A 107 -8.29 18.68 0.26
N HIS A 108 -7.55 19.09 1.29
CA HIS A 108 -6.09 18.93 1.34
C HIS A 108 -5.65 17.49 1.14
N LEU A 109 -6.28 16.55 1.86
CA LEU A 109 -6.03 15.12 1.72
C LEU A 109 -6.36 14.59 0.32
N LEU A 110 -7.45 15.05 -0.31
CA LEU A 110 -7.83 14.65 -1.66
C LEU A 110 -6.88 15.18 -2.73
N VAL A 111 -6.46 16.45 -2.62
CA VAL A 111 -5.45 17.02 -3.54
C VAL A 111 -4.12 16.31 -3.34
N SER A 112 -3.71 16.04 -2.10
CA SER A 112 -2.50 15.25 -1.82
C SER A 112 -2.61 13.84 -2.38
N ALA A 113 -3.76 13.18 -2.25
CA ALA A 113 -3.99 11.86 -2.83
C ALA A 113 -3.91 11.91 -4.36
N ALA A 114 -4.45 12.95 -5.01
CA ALA A 114 -4.34 13.13 -6.46
C ALA A 114 -2.89 13.31 -6.91
N LEU A 115 -2.07 14.03 -6.14
CA LEU A 115 -0.63 14.12 -6.41
C LEU A 115 0.08 12.78 -6.21
N VAL A 116 -0.29 12.01 -5.19
CA VAL A 116 0.24 10.64 -5.00
C VAL A 116 -0.20 9.70 -6.14
N PHE A 117 -1.42 9.84 -6.64
CA PHE A 117 -1.88 9.12 -7.83
C PHE A 117 -1.03 9.48 -9.05
N LEU A 118 -0.73 10.77 -9.24
CA LEU A 118 0.13 11.24 -10.34
C LEU A 118 1.55 10.70 -10.22
N ILE A 119 2.19 10.77 -9.04
CA ILE A 119 3.56 10.28 -8.88
C ILE A 119 3.64 8.76 -9.05
N ILE A 120 2.60 8.01 -8.70
CA ILE A 120 2.54 6.57 -9.01
C ILE A 120 2.62 6.35 -10.53
N ILE A 121 1.92 7.14 -11.34
CA ILE A 121 2.00 7.03 -12.81
C ILE A 121 3.39 7.41 -13.31
N VAL A 122 3.92 8.56 -12.86
CA VAL A 122 5.25 9.04 -13.26
C VAL A 122 6.34 8.05 -12.86
N GLY A 123 6.26 7.45 -11.67
CA GLY A 123 7.17 6.41 -11.20
C GLY A 123 7.03 5.11 -12.01
N GLY A 124 5.81 4.75 -12.42
CA GLY A 124 5.56 3.65 -13.36
C GLY A 124 6.26 3.88 -14.70
N ILE A 125 6.11 5.07 -15.28
CA ILE A 125 6.80 5.45 -16.52
C ILE A 125 8.32 5.38 -16.31
N THR A 126 8.84 5.97 -15.23
CA THR A 126 10.29 5.96 -14.89
C THR A 126 10.85 4.54 -14.82
N ARG A 127 10.06 3.57 -14.32
CA ARG A 127 10.46 2.14 -14.33
C ARG A 127 10.42 1.55 -15.73
N LEU A 128 9.35 1.79 -16.48
CA LEU A 128 9.13 1.22 -17.82
C LEU A 128 10.07 1.80 -18.89
N THR A 129 10.60 3.01 -18.67
CA THR A 129 11.65 3.61 -19.49
C THR A 129 13.05 3.31 -18.97
N GLU A 130 13.18 2.41 -17.98
CA GLU A 130 14.44 2.03 -17.33
C GLU A 130 15.26 3.23 -16.87
N SER A 131 14.58 4.29 -16.44
CA SER A 131 15.20 5.55 -16.08
C SER A 131 15.59 5.65 -14.62
N GLY A 132 15.23 4.67 -13.79
CA GLY A 132 15.37 4.73 -12.33
C GLY A 132 16.80 4.71 -11.79
N LEU A 133 17.82 4.57 -12.65
CA LEU A 133 19.25 4.56 -12.31
C LEU A 133 20.05 5.65 -13.05
N SER A 134 19.37 6.58 -13.72
CA SER A 134 20.00 7.68 -14.48
C SER A 134 20.66 8.75 -13.58
N ILE A 135 20.17 8.93 -12.36
CA ILE A 135 20.71 9.84 -11.34
C ILE A 135 21.31 9.00 -10.20
N THR A 136 22.61 8.74 -10.31
CA THR A 136 23.36 7.83 -9.43
C THR A 136 23.70 8.44 -8.07
N GLU A 137 23.72 9.77 -7.96
CA GLU A 137 24.06 10.48 -6.73
C GLU A 137 22.85 10.80 -5.84
N TRP A 138 23.06 10.71 -4.53
CA TRP A 138 22.07 11.11 -3.53
C TRP A 138 22.36 12.52 -3.01
N ASN A 139 21.63 13.51 -3.53
CA ASN A 139 21.73 14.91 -3.10
C ASN A 139 20.42 15.39 -2.44
N PRO A 140 20.27 15.27 -1.10
CA PRO A 140 19.02 15.58 -0.41
C PRO A 140 18.74 17.10 -0.31
N GLY A 141 19.75 17.96 -0.51
CA GLY A 141 19.61 19.42 -0.44
C GLY A 141 18.95 20.07 -1.68
N LEU A 142 18.82 21.40 -1.64
CA LEU A 142 18.26 22.20 -2.75
C LEU A 142 19.07 22.05 -4.06
N LYS A 143 20.38 21.81 -3.95
CA LYS A 143 21.26 21.57 -5.11
C LYS A 143 20.81 20.37 -5.94
N GLY A 144 20.37 19.28 -5.29
CA GLY A 144 19.86 18.09 -5.96
C GLY A 144 18.47 18.25 -6.58
N MET A 145 17.88 19.46 -6.53
CA MET A 145 16.65 19.78 -7.25
C MET A 145 16.88 20.54 -8.56
N ARG A 146 18.08 21.09 -8.78
CA ARG A 146 18.38 21.88 -9.97
C ARG A 146 18.54 20.95 -11.17
N LEU A 147 17.80 21.23 -12.23
CA LEU A 147 17.98 20.57 -13.52
C LEU A 147 19.22 21.15 -14.21
N PRO A 148 20.10 20.35 -14.84
CA PRO A 148 21.19 20.87 -15.66
C PRO A 148 20.67 21.85 -16.71
N GLN A 149 21.29 23.03 -16.82
CA GLN A 149 20.87 24.11 -17.73
C GLN A 149 21.89 24.37 -18.84
N THR A 150 23.18 24.06 -18.62
CA THR A 150 24.24 24.27 -19.61
C THR A 150 24.74 22.95 -20.19
N ASP A 151 25.40 23.00 -21.34
CA ASP A 151 25.98 21.81 -21.95
C ASP A 151 27.07 21.18 -21.07
N GLU A 152 27.86 22.00 -20.35
CA GLU A 152 28.85 21.47 -19.41
C GLU A 152 28.19 20.73 -18.24
N GLU A 153 27.09 21.26 -17.69
CA GLU A 153 26.35 20.58 -16.62
C GLU A 153 25.75 19.25 -17.12
N TRP A 154 25.22 19.21 -18.35
CA TRP A 154 24.70 17.98 -18.95
C TRP A 154 25.79 16.93 -19.19
N HIS A 155 26.96 17.35 -19.70
CA HIS A 155 28.09 16.45 -19.90
C HIS A 155 28.63 15.90 -18.58
N ALA A 156 28.65 16.70 -17.51
CA ALA A 156 29.07 16.24 -16.19
C ALA A 156 28.17 15.12 -15.63
N GLU A 157 26.84 15.25 -15.75
CA GLU A 157 25.91 14.18 -15.34
C GLU A 157 26.00 12.95 -16.25
N TRP A 158 26.22 13.16 -17.55
CA TRP A 158 26.42 12.07 -18.50
C TRP A 158 27.68 11.27 -18.22
N ASP A 159 28.78 11.94 -17.87
CA ASP A 159 30.04 11.30 -17.48
C ASP A 159 29.87 10.39 -16.27
N LYS A 160 29.13 10.83 -15.25
CA LYS A 160 28.76 10.00 -14.10
C LYS A 160 27.93 8.79 -14.51
N TYR A 161 26.95 8.96 -15.42
CA TYR A 161 26.11 7.86 -15.87
C TYR A 161 26.91 6.80 -16.66
N LYS A 162 27.89 7.21 -17.46
CA LYS A 162 28.78 6.28 -18.20
C LYS A 162 29.58 5.35 -17.30
N GLU A 163 29.79 5.72 -16.04
CA GLU A 163 30.46 4.86 -15.05
C GLU A 163 29.55 3.76 -14.50
N SER A 164 28.22 3.90 -14.63
CA SER A 164 27.23 2.97 -14.11
C SER A 164 27.25 1.61 -14.83
N PRO A 165 26.85 0.51 -14.16
CA PRO A 165 26.70 -0.78 -14.81
C PRO A 165 25.60 -0.77 -15.88
N GLU A 166 24.54 0.03 -15.71
CA GLU A 166 23.45 0.16 -16.67
C GLU A 166 23.95 0.71 -18.02
N PHE A 167 24.77 1.77 -18.00
CA PHE A 167 25.39 2.27 -19.24
C PHE A 167 26.32 1.23 -19.88
N LYS A 168 27.20 0.61 -19.07
CA LYS A 168 28.19 -0.35 -19.58
C LYS A 168 27.56 -1.60 -20.20
N MET A 169 26.47 -2.10 -19.62
CA MET A 169 25.84 -3.36 -20.03
C MET A 169 24.67 -3.18 -21.01
N LEU A 170 23.85 -2.14 -20.84
CA LEU A 170 22.59 -1.98 -21.58
C LEU A 170 22.64 -0.79 -22.55
N ASN A 171 23.18 0.35 -22.10
CA ASN A 171 23.06 1.62 -22.81
C ASN A 171 24.37 2.14 -23.45
N SER A 172 25.33 1.27 -23.76
CA SER A 172 26.67 1.67 -24.22
C SER A 172 26.70 2.41 -25.57
N LYS A 173 25.61 2.34 -26.34
CA LYS A 173 25.41 3.03 -27.63
C LYS A 173 24.50 4.24 -27.53
N MET A 174 24.07 4.61 -26.33
CA MET A 174 23.14 5.70 -26.07
C MET A 174 23.79 7.07 -26.35
N THR A 175 23.01 7.99 -26.91
CA THR A 175 23.44 9.39 -27.12
C THR A 175 23.15 10.27 -25.92
N LEU A 176 23.70 11.50 -25.90
CA LEU A 176 23.36 12.48 -24.86
C LEU A 176 21.86 12.85 -24.86
N ASP A 177 21.19 12.84 -26.02
CA ASP A 177 19.76 13.17 -26.08
C ASP A 177 18.87 12.05 -25.54
N ASP A 178 19.27 10.80 -25.77
CA ASP A 178 18.64 9.63 -25.14
C ASP A 178 18.81 9.68 -23.61
N PHE A 179 19.99 10.07 -23.13
CA PHE A 179 20.25 10.29 -21.70
C PHE A 179 19.35 11.35 -21.08
N LYS A 180 19.25 12.52 -21.72
CA LYS A 180 18.38 13.60 -21.27
C LYS A 180 16.95 13.09 -21.07
N SER A 181 16.48 12.23 -21.97
CA SER A 181 15.14 11.64 -21.88
C SER A 181 14.95 10.79 -20.61
N ILE A 182 15.87 9.87 -20.30
CA ILE A 182 15.76 9.06 -19.08
C ILE A 182 15.98 9.91 -17.80
N PHE A 183 16.94 10.84 -17.84
CA PHE A 183 17.22 11.76 -16.74
C PHE A 183 15.99 12.59 -16.37
N MET A 184 15.26 13.09 -17.39
CA MET A 184 14.07 13.91 -17.17
C MET A 184 12.93 13.16 -16.47
N TRP A 185 12.73 11.88 -16.77
CA TRP A 185 11.73 11.06 -16.07
C TRP A 185 12.09 10.87 -14.61
N GLU A 186 13.34 10.51 -14.34
CA GLU A 186 13.80 10.30 -12.97
C GLU A 186 13.79 11.60 -12.14
N TRP A 187 14.31 12.69 -12.72
CA TRP A 187 14.28 14.02 -12.10
C TRP A 187 12.85 14.45 -11.80
N SER A 188 11.93 14.31 -12.77
CA SER A 188 10.52 14.69 -12.58
C SER A 188 9.86 13.89 -11.45
N HIS A 189 10.12 12.59 -11.38
CA HIS A 189 9.63 11.73 -10.29
C HIS A 189 10.17 12.19 -8.92
N ARG A 190 11.48 12.48 -8.82
CA ARG A 190 12.13 12.93 -7.58
C ARG A 190 11.62 14.30 -7.12
N ILE A 191 11.49 15.26 -8.04
CA ILE A 191 10.97 16.60 -7.74
C ILE A 191 9.51 16.54 -7.30
N LEU A 192 8.68 15.77 -8.00
CA LEU A 192 7.29 15.59 -7.64
C LEU A 192 7.16 14.98 -6.22
N GLY A 193 8.03 14.03 -5.86
CA GLY A 193 8.06 13.45 -4.51
C GLY A 193 8.36 14.47 -3.43
N ARG A 194 9.35 15.36 -3.66
CA ARG A 194 9.69 16.46 -2.74
C ARG A 194 8.54 17.46 -2.62
N PHE A 195 7.94 17.83 -3.74
CA PHE A 195 6.78 18.72 -3.77
C PHE A 195 5.61 18.13 -2.96
N ILE A 196 5.28 16.85 -3.14
CA ILE A 196 4.24 16.16 -2.36
C ILE A 196 4.55 16.19 -0.86
N GLY A 197 5.81 15.94 -0.49
CA GLY A 197 6.27 16.03 0.90
C GLY A 197 5.99 17.40 1.51
N ALA A 198 6.45 18.47 0.87
CA ALA A 198 6.24 19.84 1.33
C ALA A 198 4.74 20.23 1.31
N PHE A 199 4.06 19.93 0.21
CA PHE A 199 2.64 20.22 0.01
C PHE A 199 1.80 19.54 1.10
N PHE A 200 2.10 18.30 1.47
CA PHE A 200 1.35 17.63 2.52
C PHE A 200 1.69 18.15 3.92
N VAL A 201 2.98 18.16 4.27
CA VAL A 201 3.45 18.35 5.65
C VAL A 201 3.19 19.76 6.15
N VAL A 202 3.42 20.78 5.33
CA VAL A 202 3.28 22.19 5.77
C VAL A 202 1.83 22.52 6.16
N PRO A 203 0.80 22.32 5.32
CA PRO A 203 -0.59 22.53 5.72
C PRO A 203 -1.03 21.57 6.83
N ALA A 204 -0.59 20.31 6.83
CA ALA A 204 -0.96 19.36 7.88
C ALA A 204 -0.48 19.81 9.27
N ALA A 205 0.75 20.35 9.37
CA ALA A 205 1.28 20.93 10.60
C ALA A 205 0.44 22.15 11.04
N LEU A 206 0.13 23.06 10.12
CA LEU A 206 -0.71 24.23 10.40
C LEU A 206 -2.12 23.82 10.88
N PHE A 207 -2.72 22.80 10.27
CA PHE A 207 -4.03 22.26 10.68
C PHE A 207 -4.00 21.57 12.04
N ALA A 208 -2.88 20.95 12.41
CA ALA A 208 -2.73 20.31 13.71
C ALA A 208 -2.55 21.36 14.84
N MET A 209 -1.81 22.44 14.56
CA MET A 209 -1.54 23.52 15.51
C MET A 209 -2.73 24.46 15.72
N ARG A 210 -3.55 24.72 14.69
CA ARG A 210 -4.69 25.63 14.79
C ARG A 210 -5.85 25.04 15.60
N ARG A 211 -6.26 25.74 16.67
CA ARG A 211 -7.41 25.34 17.51
C ARG A 211 -8.69 25.20 16.68
N GLY A 212 -9.44 24.11 16.91
CA GLY A 212 -10.73 23.85 16.26
C GLY A 212 -10.69 23.44 14.78
N MET A 213 -9.50 23.22 14.19
CA MET A 213 -9.36 22.78 12.80
C MET A 213 -9.49 21.25 12.66
N THR A 214 -8.87 20.50 13.57
CA THR A 214 -8.73 19.03 13.53
C THR A 214 -9.15 18.39 14.85
N THR A 215 -9.78 17.22 14.78
CA THR A 215 -9.99 16.36 15.96
C THR A 215 -8.69 15.65 16.36
N ARG A 216 -8.58 15.20 17.62
CA ARG A 216 -7.42 14.40 18.09
C ARG A 216 -7.16 13.16 17.23
N SER A 217 -8.22 12.47 16.80
CA SER A 217 -8.10 11.31 15.92
C SER A 217 -7.55 11.69 14.54
N THR A 218 -8.00 12.81 13.95
CA THR A 218 -7.47 13.29 12.67
C THR A 218 -5.99 13.66 12.78
N ARG A 219 -5.55 14.29 13.89
CA ARG A 219 -4.13 14.65 14.07
C ARG A 219 -3.20 13.45 14.01
N TRP A 220 -3.56 12.35 14.69
CA TRP A 220 -2.79 11.11 14.63
C TRP A 220 -2.75 10.50 13.22
N LYS A 221 -3.84 10.59 12.46
CA LYS A 221 -3.86 10.15 11.05
C LYS A 221 -2.98 11.02 10.17
N LEU A 222 -3.02 12.35 10.33
CA LEU A 222 -2.15 13.26 9.61
C LEU A 222 -0.67 12.98 9.91
N LEU A 223 -0.33 12.72 11.18
CA LEU A 223 1.02 12.35 11.58
C LEU A 223 1.44 11.01 10.97
N ALA A 224 0.58 9.99 11.00
CA ALA A 224 0.86 8.69 10.40
C ALA A 224 1.07 8.79 8.88
N ILE A 225 0.27 9.61 8.18
CA ILE A 225 0.45 9.87 6.75
C ILE A 225 1.75 10.64 6.50
N ALA A 226 2.07 11.67 7.30
CA ALA A 226 3.34 12.40 7.19
C ALA A 226 4.55 11.48 7.38
N ALA A 227 4.51 10.60 8.40
CA ALA A 227 5.53 9.60 8.63
C ALA A 227 5.64 8.62 7.45
N GLY A 228 4.51 8.19 6.88
CA GLY A 228 4.48 7.35 5.69
C GLY A 228 5.10 8.03 4.45
N ILE A 229 4.86 9.33 4.24
CA ILE A 229 5.51 10.10 3.17
C ILE A 229 7.02 10.24 3.42
N GLY A 230 7.44 10.50 4.66
CA GLY A 230 8.88 10.49 5.00
C GLY A 230 9.52 9.13 4.72
N PHE A 231 8.82 8.05 5.06
CA PHE A 231 9.26 6.69 4.77
C PHE A 231 9.29 6.37 3.27
N GLN A 232 8.43 6.99 2.44
CA GLN A 232 8.55 6.90 0.97
C GLN A 232 9.89 7.42 0.48
N GLY A 233 10.36 8.56 0.99
CA GLY A 233 11.67 9.11 0.64
C GLY A 233 12.81 8.14 0.98
N PHE A 234 12.76 7.52 2.16
CA PHE A 234 13.70 6.47 2.57
C PHE A 234 13.66 5.25 1.65
N LEU A 235 12.46 4.71 1.37
CA LEU A 235 12.31 3.55 0.49
C LEU A 235 12.74 3.84 -0.94
N GLY A 236 12.49 5.06 -1.45
CA GLY A 236 12.94 5.47 -2.78
C GLY A 236 14.47 5.45 -2.89
N TRP A 237 15.17 6.01 -1.90
CA TRP A 237 16.63 5.93 -1.81
C TRP A 237 17.12 4.47 -1.72
N TYR A 238 16.53 3.68 -0.82
CA TYR A 238 16.88 2.27 -0.63
C TYR A 238 16.67 1.42 -1.89
N MET A 239 15.63 1.72 -2.67
CA MET A 239 15.33 1.06 -3.94
C MET A 239 16.37 1.38 -5.02
N VAL A 240 16.71 2.65 -5.24
CA VAL A 240 17.70 3.04 -6.27
C VAL A 240 19.07 2.45 -5.97
N ALA A 241 19.49 2.47 -4.70
CA ALA A 241 20.77 1.89 -4.28
C ALA A 241 20.92 0.39 -4.59
N SER A 242 19.82 -0.34 -4.82
CA SER A 242 19.86 -1.77 -5.15
C SER A 242 20.30 -2.09 -6.57
N GLY A 243 20.07 -1.19 -7.53
CA GLY A 243 20.32 -1.48 -8.95
C GLY A 243 21.77 -1.31 -9.39
N LEU A 244 22.63 -0.80 -8.50
CA LEU A 244 24.03 -0.48 -8.82
C LEU A 244 25.02 -1.61 -8.54
N LYS A 245 24.56 -2.73 -7.97
CA LYS A 245 25.41 -3.89 -7.63
C LYS A 245 24.72 -5.19 -8.00
N ASN A 246 25.49 -6.15 -8.50
CA ASN A 246 24.96 -7.49 -8.76
C ASN A 246 24.67 -8.20 -7.42
N PRO A 247 23.41 -8.61 -7.16
CA PRO A 247 23.04 -9.24 -5.89
C PRO A 247 23.69 -10.63 -5.71
N TYR A 248 24.15 -11.26 -6.79
CA TYR A 248 24.70 -12.61 -6.76
C TYR A 248 26.21 -12.67 -6.52
N GLU A 249 26.92 -11.54 -6.58
CA GLU A 249 28.39 -11.49 -6.39
C GLU A 249 28.85 -12.02 -5.04
N LEU A 250 28.04 -11.86 -3.99
CA LEU A 250 28.37 -12.26 -2.62
C LEU A 250 27.69 -13.56 -2.19
N GLU A 251 26.96 -14.21 -3.10
CA GLU A 251 26.28 -15.46 -2.75
C GLU A 251 27.26 -16.64 -2.65
N PRO A 252 27.01 -17.60 -1.75
CA PRO A 252 27.79 -18.83 -1.70
C PRO A 252 27.75 -19.58 -3.04
N VAL A 253 28.88 -20.20 -3.39
CA VAL A 253 28.96 -21.09 -4.55
C VAL A 253 27.87 -22.16 -4.44
N SER A 254 27.16 -22.38 -5.54
CA SER A 254 26.07 -23.34 -5.64
C SER A 254 26.23 -24.20 -6.89
N THR A 255 25.76 -25.45 -6.83
CA THR A 255 25.74 -26.37 -7.97
C THR A 255 24.76 -25.96 -9.07
N GLN A 256 23.81 -25.08 -8.75
CA GLN A 256 22.85 -24.52 -9.72
C GLN A 256 23.30 -23.11 -10.13
N PRO A 257 23.36 -22.78 -11.43
CA PRO A 257 23.68 -21.42 -11.86
C PRO A 257 22.57 -20.45 -11.43
N ARG A 258 22.91 -19.17 -11.20
CA ARG A 258 21.90 -18.10 -11.08
C ARG A 258 21.37 -17.74 -12.47
N PRO A 259 20.14 -17.22 -12.60
CA PRO A 259 19.70 -16.61 -13.84
C PRO A 259 20.56 -15.37 -14.14
N ASP A 260 20.59 -14.96 -15.42
CA ASP A 260 21.34 -13.78 -15.85
C ASP A 260 20.85 -12.54 -15.09
N TRP A 261 21.79 -11.74 -14.60
CA TRP A 261 21.51 -10.49 -13.93
C TRP A 261 21.63 -9.32 -14.89
N THR A 262 20.64 -8.43 -14.85
CA THR A 262 20.68 -7.15 -15.55
C THR A 262 20.56 -6.00 -14.52
N PRO A 263 21.30 -4.89 -14.70
CA PRO A 263 21.17 -3.72 -13.84
C PRO A 263 19.74 -3.17 -13.90
N ARG A 264 19.05 -3.22 -12.76
CA ARG A 264 17.72 -2.64 -12.54
C ARG A 264 17.45 -2.58 -11.05
N VAL A 265 16.48 -1.77 -10.63
CA VAL A 265 16.03 -1.76 -9.24
C VAL A 265 15.49 -3.13 -8.83
N ASP A 266 15.81 -3.56 -7.62
CA ASP A 266 15.29 -4.81 -7.07
C ASP A 266 13.76 -4.78 -6.97
N HIS A 267 13.12 -5.80 -7.54
CA HIS A 267 11.67 -5.92 -7.62
C HIS A 267 10.99 -6.00 -6.24
N PHE A 268 11.64 -6.54 -5.20
CA PHE A 268 11.09 -6.51 -3.84
C PHE A 268 11.09 -5.08 -3.28
N ARG A 269 12.18 -4.33 -3.47
CA ARG A 269 12.24 -2.92 -3.06
C ARG A 269 11.26 -2.05 -3.84
N LEU A 270 11.11 -2.30 -5.14
CA LEU A 270 10.11 -1.64 -5.99
C LEU A 270 8.69 -1.91 -5.48
N ALA A 271 8.33 -3.16 -5.24
CA ALA A 271 7.03 -3.53 -4.72
C ALA A 271 6.78 -2.96 -3.31
N ALA A 272 7.81 -2.93 -2.45
CA ALA A 272 7.72 -2.32 -1.13
C ALA A 272 7.46 -0.81 -1.22
N HIS A 273 8.17 -0.10 -2.09
CA HIS A 273 7.98 1.32 -2.34
C HIS A 273 6.56 1.61 -2.87
N LEU A 274 6.13 0.91 -3.92
CA LEU A 274 4.78 1.06 -4.49
C LEU A 274 3.67 0.68 -3.50
N GLY A 275 3.81 -0.44 -2.79
CA GLY A 275 2.83 -0.92 -1.83
C GLY A 275 2.64 0.03 -0.65
N THR A 276 3.73 0.61 -0.16
CA THR A 276 3.66 1.64 0.90
C THR A 276 3.08 2.95 0.37
N ALA A 277 3.35 3.34 -0.89
CA ALA A 277 2.68 4.46 -1.54
C ALA A 277 1.16 4.24 -1.63
N PHE A 278 0.70 3.03 -1.98
CA PHE A 278 -0.71 2.66 -1.97
C PHE A 278 -1.33 2.78 -0.57
N VAL A 279 -0.64 2.33 0.48
CA VAL A 279 -1.12 2.44 1.86
C VAL A 279 -1.29 3.90 2.27
N VAL A 280 -0.31 4.76 1.96
CA VAL A 280 -0.35 6.20 2.22
C VAL A 280 -1.53 6.84 1.46
N TYR A 281 -1.66 6.54 0.18
CA TYR A 281 -2.76 7.01 -0.69
C TYR A 281 -4.13 6.60 -0.13
N MET A 282 -4.32 5.32 0.19
CA MET A 282 -5.57 4.82 0.78
C MET A 282 -5.85 5.48 2.12
N GLY A 283 -4.83 5.72 2.95
CA GLY A 283 -4.95 6.46 4.20
C GLY A 283 -5.47 7.89 4.01
N MET A 284 -4.99 8.59 2.98
CA MET A 284 -5.47 9.93 2.63
C MET A 284 -6.94 9.90 2.19
N VAL A 285 -7.28 9.03 1.22
CA VAL A 285 -8.64 8.91 0.69
C VAL A 285 -9.63 8.51 1.78
N TYR A 286 -9.29 7.47 2.56
CA TYR A 286 -10.12 7.00 3.67
C TYR A 286 -10.42 8.11 4.67
N THR A 287 -9.38 8.85 5.08
CA THR A 287 -9.51 9.93 6.06
C THR A 287 -10.30 11.11 5.50
N ALA A 288 -10.11 11.45 4.22
CA ALA A 288 -10.87 12.52 3.58
C ALA A 288 -12.37 12.19 3.50
N VAL A 289 -12.73 11.00 3.04
CA VAL A 289 -14.12 10.55 2.92
C VAL A 289 -14.79 10.50 4.30
N GLU A 290 -14.07 10.04 5.32
CA GLU A 290 -14.53 10.08 6.72
C GLU A 290 -14.88 11.50 7.16
N ILE A 291 -13.96 12.46 6.96
CA ILE A 291 -14.17 13.86 7.36
C ILE A 291 -15.37 14.46 6.61
N LEU A 292 -15.49 14.22 5.30
CA LEU A 292 -16.59 14.75 4.50
C LEU A 292 -17.95 14.18 4.92
N ARG A 293 -18.01 12.88 5.22
CA ARG A 293 -19.21 12.21 5.74
C ARG A 293 -19.61 12.81 7.07
N ASP A 294 -18.68 12.87 8.02
CA ASP A 294 -18.93 13.36 9.38
C ASP A 294 -19.34 14.85 9.35
N ALA A 295 -18.71 15.67 8.51
CA ALA A 295 -19.09 17.07 8.31
C ALA A 295 -20.47 17.23 7.66
N SER A 296 -20.86 16.31 6.77
CA SER A 296 -22.20 16.30 6.16
C SER A 296 -23.29 16.00 7.19
N VAL A 297 -23.09 15.01 8.05
CA VAL A 297 -24.02 14.69 9.16
C VAL A 297 -24.08 15.85 10.15
N ALA A 298 -22.94 16.41 10.56
CA ALA A 298 -22.89 17.56 11.46
C ALA A 298 -23.62 18.79 10.89
N LYS A 299 -23.54 19.04 9.57
CA LYS A 299 -24.30 20.10 8.91
C LYS A 299 -25.81 19.86 9.02
N LYS A 300 -26.28 18.63 8.79
CA LYS A 300 -27.71 18.27 8.93
C LYS A 300 -28.20 18.44 10.35
N LEU A 301 -27.39 18.06 11.34
CA LEU A 301 -27.75 18.23 12.75
C LEU A 301 -27.87 19.71 13.15
N LYS A 302 -27.06 20.60 12.57
CA LYS A 302 -27.14 22.05 12.84
C LYS A 302 -28.45 22.68 12.37
N SER A 303 -28.99 22.21 11.25
CA SER A 303 -30.20 22.77 10.64
C SER A 303 -31.50 22.09 11.08
N ALA A 304 -31.41 21.00 11.84
CA ALA A 304 -32.55 20.16 12.23
C ALA A 304 -33.19 20.65 13.54
N SER A 305 -34.51 20.48 13.66
CA SER A 305 -35.23 20.63 14.92
C SER A 305 -34.78 19.57 15.96
N PRO A 306 -35.06 19.74 17.27
CA PRO A 306 -34.67 18.77 18.29
C PRO A 306 -35.13 17.33 17.99
N ALA A 307 -36.38 17.13 17.56
CA ALA A 307 -36.91 15.80 17.21
C ALA A 307 -36.25 15.23 15.94
N GLU A 308 -35.98 16.07 14.94
CA GLU A 308 -35.29 15.65 13.72
C GLU A 308 -33.83 15.26 13.97
N LYS A 309 -33.12 15.95 14.90
CA LYS A 309 -31.75 15.59 15.29
C LYS A 309 -31.67 14.15 15.79
N ASP A 310 -32.63 13.73 16.61
CA ASP A 310 -32.69 12.36 17.15
C ASP A 310 -32.95 11.34 16.05
N HIS A 311 -33.88 11.63 15.14
CA HIS A 311 -34.15 10.77 13.99
C HIS A 311 -32.94 10.63 13.05
N VAL A 312 -32.26 11.74 12.73
CA VAL A 312 -31.07 11.76 11.86
C VAL A 312 -29.94 10.95 12.49
N LEU A 313 -29.68 11.15 13.79
CA LEU A 313 -28.61 10.45 14.50
C LEU A 313 -28.90 8.96 14.66
N ALA A 314 -30.13 8.60 15.05
CA ALA A 314 -30.56 7.21 15.16
C ALA A 314 -30.46 6.47 13.81
N THR A 315 -30.92 7.10 12.72
CA THR A 315 -30.85 6.53 11.37
C THR A 315 -29.40 6.35 10.92
N PHE A 316 -28.55 7.37 11.15
CA PHE A 316 -27.12 7.30 10.83
C PHE A 316 -26.42 6.15 11.58
N LEU A 317 -26.61 6.07 12.90
CA LEU A 317 -26.01 5.02 13.73
C LEU A 317 -26.52 3.63 13.33
N ARG A 318 -27.83 3.47 13.16
CA ARG A 318 -28.46 2.20 12.75
C ARG A 318 -27.89 1.71 11.43
N SER A 319 -27.72 2.60 10.44
CA SER A 319 -27.16 2.21 9.13
C SER A 319 -25.72 1.66 9.22
N LEU A 320 -24.91 2.18 10.14
CA LEU A 320 -23.50 1.80 10.31
C LEU A 320 -23.27 0.66 11.33
N GLN A 321 -24.22 0.45 12.25
CA GLN A 321 -24.16 -0.58 13.28
C GLN A 321 -24.94 -1.85 12.90
N ASN A 322 -25.73 -1.83 11.83
CA ASN A 322 -26.43 -3.00 11.30
C ASN A 322 -25.45 -4.19 11.10
N PRO A 323 -25.75 -5.40 11.62
CA PRO A 323 -24.94 -6.60 11.41
C PRO A 323 -24.62 -6.88 9.94
N THR A 324 -25.57 -6.62 9.04
CA THR A 324 -25.38 -6.76 7.59
C THR A 324 -24.32 -5.80 7.08
N THR A 325 -24.34 -4.52 7.50
CA THR A 325 -23.30 -3.54 7.16
C THR A 325 -21.93 -3.94 7.71
N ARG A 326 -21.88 -4.53 8.92
CA ARG A 326 -20.63 -5.05 9.50
C ARG A 326 -20.05 -6.19 8.68
N ARG A 327 -20.87 -7.16 8.27
CA ARG A 327 -20.46 -8.28 7.39
C ARG A 327 -20.01 -7.77 6.04
N PHE A 328 -20.79 -6.87 5.43
CA PHE A 328 -20.46 -6.23 4.16
C PHE A 328 -19.11 -5.51 4.19
N ARG A 329 -18.82 -4.76 5.27
CA ARG A 329 -17.51 -4.13 5.46
C ARG A 329 -16.38 -5.15 5.59
N GLY A 330 -16.62 -6.29 6.23
CA GLY A 330 -15.64 -7.39 6.32
C GLY A 330 -15.31 -7.96 4.93
N VAL A 331 -16.34 -8.21 4.11
CA VAL A 331 -16.16 -8.65 2.71
C VAL A 331 -15.43 -7.58 1.90
N ALA A 332 -15.80 -6.30 2.03
CA ALA A 332 -15.12 -5.19 1.35
C ALA A 332 -13.64 -5.09 1.73
N LEU A 333 -13.29 -5.38 2.99
CA LEU A 333 -11.90 -5.41 3.45
C LEU A 333 -11.15 -6.59 2.83
N ALA A 334 -11.77 -7.77 2.75
CA ALA A 334 -11.19 -8.92 2.07
C ALA A 334 -10.97 -8.64 0.58
N MET A 335 -11.92 -7.98 -0.09
CA MET A 335 -11.77 -7.54 -1.49
C MET A 335 -10.63 -6.54 -1.67
N LEU A 336 -10.51 -5.58 -0.75
CA LEU A 336 -9.40 -4.62 -0.76
C LEU A 336 -8.06 -5.33 -0.60
N ALA A 337 -7.94 -6.23 0.37
CA ALA A 337 -6.73 -7.00 0.63
C ALA A 337 -6.37 -7.88 -0.58
N PHE A 338 -7.33 -8.58 -1.17
CA PHE A 338 -7.10 -9.41 -2.35
C PHE A 338 -6.66 -8.58 -3.56
N THR A 339 -7.35 -7.46 -3.83
CA THR A 339 -6.98 -6.53 -4.92
C THR A 339 -5.59 -5.93 -4.70
N PHE A 340 -5.25 -5.58 -3.44
CA PHE A 340 -3.92 -5.10 -3.07
C PHE A 340 -2.86 -6.16 -3.39
N THR A 341 -3.08 -7.42 -3.02
CA THR A 341 -2.17 -8.53 -3.36
C THR A 341 -2.01 -8.71 -4.87
N THR A 342 -3.11 -8.63 -5.64
CA THR A 342 -3.07 -8.68 -7.11
C THR A 342 -2.19 -7.55 -7.67
N ALA A 343 -2.32 -6.34 -7.15
CA ALA A 343 -1.51 -5.19 -7.55
C ALA A 343 -0.02 -5.34 -7.15
N MET A 344 0.27 -5.96 -6.00
CA MET A 344 1.66 -6.26 -5.59
C MET A 344 2.32 -7.29 -6.49
N TYR A 345 1.59 -8.33 -6.91
CA TYR A 345 2.10 -9.24 -7.94
C TYR A 345 2.30 -8.53 -9.29
N GLY A 346 1.48 -7.53 -9.62
CA GLY A 346 1.71 -6.66 -10.78
C GLY A 346 3.03 -5.86 -10.67
N ALA A 347 3.37 -5.41 -9.46
CA ALA A 347 4.65 -4.76 -9.20
C ALA A 347 5.85 -5.72 -9.38
N PHE A 348 5.71 -6.99 -8.98
CA PHE A 348 6.72 -8.01 -9.27
C PHE A 348 6.84 -8.28 -10.77
N VAL A 349 5.73 -8.36 -11.51
CA VAL A 349 5.75 -8.52 -12.97
C VAL A 349 6.52 -7.39 -13.65
N ALA A 350 6.27 -6.14 -13.24
CA ALA A 350 6.99 -4.98 -13.78
C ALA A 350 8.47 -4.91 -13.32
N GLY A 351 8.77 -5.35 -12.10
CA GLY A 351 10.14 -5.39 -11.57
C GLY A 351 11.03 -6.47 -12.22
N LEU A 352 10.42 -7.58 -12.65
CA LEU A 352 11.11 -8.70 -13.28
C LEU A 352 11.05 -8.67 -14.81
N ASP A 353 10.44 -7.64 -15.40
CA ASP A 353 10.14 -7.57 -16.84
C ASP A 353 9.33 -8.79 -17.35
N ALA A 354 8.59 -9.41 -16.43
CA ALA A 354 7.89 -10.67 -16.66
C ALA A 354 6.70 -10.52 -17.63
N GLY A 355 6.28 -9.29 -17.91
CA GLY A 355 5.25 -8.98 -18.91
C GLY A 355 5.64 -9.37 -20.34
N LEU A 356 6.94 -9.56 -20.61
CA LEU A 356 7.50 -9.88 -21.93
C LEU A 356 7.76 -11.38 -22.14
N VAL A 357 7.53 -12.22 -21.13
CA VAL A 357 7.89 -13.65 -21.16
C VAL A 357 6.90 -14.44 -22.02
N TYR A 358 5.63 -14.47 -21.61
CA TYR A 358 4.53 -15.00 -22.43
C TYR A 358 3.61 -13.85 -22.84
N SER A 359 3.35 -13.66 -24.14
CA SER A 359 2.55 -12.53 -24.63
C SER A 359 1.21 -12.93 -25.26
N GLU A 360 0.78 -14.17 -25.02
CA GLU A 360 -0.53 -14.68 -25.42
C GLU A 360 -1.49 -14.78 -24.22
N PHE A 361 -2.80 -14.79 -24.53
CA PHE A 361 -3.89 -14.97 -23.56
C PHE A 361 -5.04 -15.73 -24.25
N PRO A 362 -5.72 -16.69 -23.59
CA PRO A 362 -5.57 -17.13 -22.20
C PRO A 362 -4.41 -18.09 -21.95
N PHE A 363 -3.72 -18.54 -23.01
CA PHE A 363 -2.64 -19.52 -22.93
C PHE A 363 -1.29 -18.90 -22.52
N MET A 364 -0.34 -19.75 -22.15
CA MET A 364 1.05 -19.46 -21.78
C MET A 364 1.99 -20.50 -22.40
N GLY A 365 2.16 -20.42 -23.71
CA GLY A 365 2.95 -21.32 -24.55
C GLY A 365 2.14 -22.52 -25.03
N GLU A 366 2.25 -22.82 -26.34
CA GLU A 366 1.76 -24.06 -26.96
C GLU A 366 0.32 -24.44 -26.56
N ARG A 367 -0.59 -23.46 -26.48
CA ARG A 367 -2.01 -23.65 -26.07
C ARG A 367 -2.19 -24.27 -24.68
N ARG A 368 -1.21 -24.15 -23.79
CA ARG A 368 -1.31 -24.54 -22.37
C ARG A 368 -1.80 -23.37 -21.54
N LEU A 369 -2.62 -23.62 -20.52
CA LEU A 369 -3.04 -22.57 -19.58
C LEU A 369 -1.93 -22.18 -18.60
N LEU A 370 -1.05 -23.13 -18.29
CA LEU A 370 0.14 -22.95 -17.46
C LEU A 370 1.36 -23.46 -18.22
N PRO A 371 2.52 -22.78 -18.06
CA PRO A 371 3.80 -23.27 -18.56
C PRO A 371 4.17 -24.65 -17.99
N PRO A 372 5.11 -25.37 -18.63
CA PRO A 372 5.69 -26.59 -18.11
C PRO A 372 6.20 -26.46 -16.66
N LYS A 373 6.17 -27.57 -15.91
CA LYS A 373 6.53 -27.56 -14.47
C LYS A 373 7.98 -27.16 -14.20
N ASP A 374 8.87 -27.53 -15.11
CA ASP A 374 10.29 -27.19 -15.12
C ASP A 374 10.53 -25.69 -15.28
N GLU A 375 9.66 -24.99 -16.01
CA GLU A 375 9.69 -23.53 -16.09
C GLU A 375 9.06 -22.86 -14.87
N LEU A 376 8.03 -23.46 -14.27
CA LEU A 376 7.35 -22.92 -13.08
C LEU A 376 8.14 -23.12 -11.77
N LEU A 377 8.94 -24.19 -11.68
CA LEU A 377 9.72 -24.58 -10.52
C LEU A 377 11.18 -24.79 -10.91
N ASP A 378 11.77 -23.76 -11.50
CA ASP A 378 13.15 -23.77 -11.95
C ASP A 378 14.12 -23.66 -10.75
N PRO A 379 15.05 -24.62 -10.57
CA PRO A 379 16.05 -24.62 -9.50
C PRO A 379 16.90 -23.36 -9.39
N ARG A 380 17.07 -22.61 -10.50
CA ARG A 380 17.87 -21.37 -10.53
C ARG A 380 17.31 -20.28 -9.62
N TYR A 381 16.00 -20.28 -9.40
CA TYR A 381 15.29 -19.27 -8.58
C TYR A 381 15.11 -19.69 -7.11
N GLY A 382 15.57 -20.86 -6.69
CA GLY A 382 15.49 -21.27 -5.29
C GLY A 382 16.25 -20.32 -4.35
N ILE A 383 15.75 -20.17 -3.11
CA ILE A 383 16.51 -19.50 -2.03
C ILE A 383 17.68 -20.39 -1.65
N ARG A 384 18.90 -19.83 -1.62
CA ARG A 384 20.15 -20.55 -1.35
C ARG A 384 20.69 -20.21 0.04
N ASN A 385 21.13 -21.23 0.76
CA ASN A 385 21.79 -21.12 2.07
C ASN A 385 23.11 -21.93 2.07
N GLY A 386 24.01 -21.63 1.13
CA GLY A 386 25.29 -22.33 0.98
C GLY A 386 25.31 -23.36 -0.15
N LEU A 387 26.22 -24.34 -0.03
CA LEU A 387 26.44 -25.40 -1.03
C LEU A 387 25.30 -26.43 -1.13
N LYS A 388 24.40 -26.47 -0.15
CA LYS A 388 23.28 -27.43 -0.14
C LYS A 388 22.20 -26.97 -1.14
N PRO A 389 21.58 -27.90 -1.89
CA PRO A 389 20.41 -27.59 -2.69
C PRO A 389 19.30 -26.97 -1.84
N SER A 390 18.51 -26.09 -2.45
CA SER A 390 17.32 -25.52 -1.83
C SER A 390 16.36 -26.63 -1.39
N THR A 391 15.78 -26.49 -0.20
CA THR A 391 14.65 -27.36 0.20
C THR A 391 13.44 -27.09 -0.70
N ASP A 392 12.48 -28.01 -0.77
CA ASP A 392 11.26 -27.82 -1.58
C ASP A 392 10.54 -26.49 -1.25
N THR A 393 10.48 -26.12 0.03
CA THR A 393 9.88 -24.84 0.45
C THR A 393 10.68 -23.64 -0.07
N GLN A 394 12.01 -23.69 -0.04
CA GLN A 394 12.88 -22.62 -0.55
C GLN A 394 12.82 -22.52 -2.07
N LEU A 395 12.68 -23.65 -2.76
CA LEU A 395 12.50 -23.70 -4.21
C LEU A 395 11.16 -23.07 -4.61
N VAL A 396 10.07 -23.50 -3.99
CA VAL A 396 8.72 -22.96 -4.25
C VAL A 396 8.68 -21.48 -3.92
N PHE A 397 9.15 -21.06 -2.74
CA PHE A 397 9.11 -19.66 -2.34
C PHE A 397 9.95 -18.78 -3.27
N GLY A 398 11.13 -19.24 -3.67
CA GLY A 398 11.97 -18.56 -4.64
C GLY A 398 11.28 -18.37 -5.99
N ASN A 399 10.64 -19.44 -6.51
CA ASN A 399 9.94 -19.37 -7.78
C ASN A 399 8.69 -18.47 -7.74
N VAL A 400 7.85 -18.56 -6.69
CA VAL A 400 6.64 -17.70 -6.61
C VAL A 400 6.94 -16.22 -6.43
N THR A 401 8.18 -15.86 -6.06
CA THR A 401 8.59 -14.47 -5.84
C THR A 401 9.52 -13.91 -6.92
N GLN A 402 10.42 -14.73 -7.48
CA GLN A 402 11.53 -14.27 -8.31
C GLN A 402 11.52 -14.85 -9.72
N ASN A 403 10.83 -15.97 -9.97
CA ASN A 403 10.77 -16.55 -11.30
C ASN A 403 9.77 -15.74 -12.16
N PRO A 404 10.22 -15.08 -13.24
CA PRO A 404 9.35 -14.27 -14.09
C PRO A 404 8.15 -15.05 -14.64
N VAL A 405 8.34 -16.30 -15.05
CA VAL A 405 7.28 -17.17 -15.58
C VAL A 405 6.19 -17.40 -14.53
N THR A 406 6.61 -17.81 -13.33
CA THR A 406 5.71 -18.14 -12.22
C THR A 406 5.00 -16.91 -11.68
N VAL A 407 5.71 -15.80 -11.51
CA VAL A 407 5.14 -14.51 -11.08
C VAL A 407 4.12 -14.00 -12.09
N GLN A 408 4.42 -14.08 -13.39
CA GLN A 408 3.49 -13.70 -14.45
C GLN A 408 2.22 -14.56 -14.41
N ALA A 409 2.36 -15.89 -14.28
CA ALA A 409 1.23 -16.80 -14.16
C ALA A 409 0.37 -16.46 -12.93
N ILE A 410 0.97 -16.30 -11.75
CA ILE A 410 0.24 -15.96 -10.52
C ILE A 410 -0.51 -14.64 -10.69
N HIS A 411 0.12 -13.60 -11.23
CA HIS A 411 -0.54 -12.32 -11.45
C HIS A 411 -1.76 -12.44 -12.37
N ARG A 412 -1.68 -13.21 -13.46
CA ARG A 412 -2.82 -13.48 -14.37
C ARG A 412 -4.00 -14.12 -13.64
N TYR A 413 -3.75 -15.19 -12.88
CA TYR A 413 -4.82 -15.90 -12.16
C TYR A 413 -5.38 -15.10 -10.99
N LEU A 414 -4.56 -14.32 -10.29
CA LEU A 414 -5.02 -13.35 -9.31
C LEU A 414 -5.90 -12.28 -9.96
N GLY A 415 -5.55 -11.79 -11.15
CA GLY A 415 -6.35 -10.85 -11.93
C GLY A 415 -7.74 -11.41 -12.29
N LEU A 416 -7.80 -12.63 -12.85
CA LEU A 416 -9.06 -13.30 -13.20
C LEU A 416 -9.91 -13.62 -11.97
N SER A 417 -9.26 -14.05 -10.88
CA SER A 417 -9.94 -14.30 -9.60
C SER A 417 -10.48 -13.00 -9.01
N THR A 418 -9.72 -11.90 -9.08
CA THR A 418 -10.16 -10.56 -8.63
C THR A 418 -11.39 -10.12 -9.42
N LEU A 419 -11.41 -10.34 -10.74
CA LEU A 419 -12.56 -10.05 -11.59
C LEU A 419 -13.82 -10.80 -11.14
N GLY A 420 -13.74 -12.13 -11.03
CA GLY A 420 -14.89 -12.95 -10.59
C GLY A 420 -15.39 -12.56 -9.20
N LEU A 421 -14.47 -12.39 -8.24
CA LEU A 421 -14.79 -11.98 -6.87
C LEU A 421 -15.41 -10.58 -6.83
N MET A 422 -14.97 -9.64 -7.67
CA MET A 422 -15.50 -8.28 -7.68
C MET A 422 -16.93 -8.23 -8.23
N PHE A 423 -17.26 -9.04 -9.24
CA PHE A 423 -18.64 -9.16 -9.72
C PHE A 423 -19.54 -9.88 -8.69
N GLY A 424 -19.02 -10.89 -7.98
CA GLY A 424 -19.70 -11.48 -6.83
C GLY A 424 -19.95 -10.46 -5.71
N PHE A 425 -18.98 -9.61 -5.43
CA PHE A 425 -19.10 -8.51 -4.46
C PHE A 425 -20.13 -7.46 -4.89
N LEU A 426 -20.19 -7.11 -6.17
CA LEU A 426 -21.24 -6.25 -6.74
C LEU A 426 -22.63 -6.86 -6.56
N TYR A 427 -22.80 -8.15 -6.89
CA TYR A 427 -24.06 -8.85 -6.69
C TYR A 427 -24.48 -8.82 -5.23
N TYR A 428 -23.56 -9.13 -4.31
CA TYR A 428 -23.81 -9.05 -2.87
C TYR A 428 -24.21 -7.62 -2.44
N ALA A 429 -23.49 -6.60 -2.89
CA ALA A 429 -23.79 -5.19 -2.59
C ALA A 429 -25.20 -4.78 -3.04
N LYS A 430 -25.66 -5.26 -4.21
CA LYS A 430 -27.02 -5.02 -4.70
C LYS A 430 -28.07 -5.72 -3.84
N ARG A 431 -27.81 -6.95 -3.37
CA ARG A 431 -28.73 -7.73 -2.52
C ARG A 431 -28.95 -7.09 -1.15
N VAL A 432 -27.92 -6.47 -0.58
CA VAL A 432 -28.00 -5.84 0.75
C VAL A 432 -28.15 -4.31 0.71
N LYS A 433 -28.42 -3.72 -0.46
CA LYS A 433 -28.39 -2.26 -0.68
C LYS A 433 -29.24 -1.46 0.32
N GLU A 434 -30.39 -1.98 0.73
CA GLU A 434 -31.32 -1.32 1.67
C GLU A 434 -30.74 -1.20 3.09
N SER A 435 -29.80 -2.08 3.45
CA SER A 435 -29.11 -2.03 4.75
C SER A 435 -27.88 -1.11 4.74
N LEU A 436 -27.42 -0.66 3.56
CA LEU A 436 -26.16 0.06 3.39
C LEU A 436 -26.36 1.57 3.24
N PRO A 437 -25.34 2.38 3.59
CA PRO A 437 -25.31 3.78 3.16
C PRO A 437 -25.40 3.88 1.64
N LYS A 438 -26.21 4.80 1.10
CA LYS A 438 -26.50 4.95 -0.34
C LYS A 438 -25.25 5.03 -1.24
N ALA A 439 -24.12 5.51 -0.71
CA ALA A 439 -22.86 5.60 -1.44
C ALA A 439 -22.13 4.25 -1.58
N ALA A 440 -22.30 3.30 -0.65
CA ALA A 440 -21.53 2.05 -0.63
C ALA A 440 -21.79 1.16 -1.86
N PRO A 441 -23.06 0.90 -2.28
CA PRO A 441 -23.32 0.12 -3.49
C PRO A 441 -22.78 0.79 -4.78
N ARG A 442 -22.74 2.14 -4.80
CA ARG A 442 -22.20 2.90 -5.95
C ARG A 442 -20.69 2.70 -6.09
N PHE A 443 -19.95 2.80 -4.98
CA PHE A 443 -18.51 2.50 -4.99
C PHE A 443 -18.23 1.03 -5.31
N ALA A 444 -19.03 0.08 -4.81
CA ALA A 444 -18.89 -1.33 -5.19
C ALA A 444 -19.15 -1.56 -6.69
N THR A 445 -20.13 -0.86 -7.27
CA THR A 445 -20.39 -0.87 -8.72
C THR A 445 -19.22 -0.29 -9.50
N GLY A 446 -18.67 0.85 -9.07
CA GLY A 446 -17.48 1.45 -9.67
C GLY A 446 -16.26 0.52 -9.61
N ALA A 447 -16.03 -0.13 -8.47
CA ALA A 447 -14.96 -1.11 -8.32
C ALA A 447 -15.09 -2.26 -9.33
N ALA A 448 -16.28 -2.87 -9.47
CA ALA A 448 -16.50 -3.96 -10.43
C ALA A 448 -16.28 -3.56 -11.89
N HIS A 449 -16.82 -2.42 -12.32
CA HIS A 449 -16.61 -1.95 -13.70
C HIS A 449 -15.14 -1.61 -13.96
N MET A 450 -14.47 -0.94 -13.02
CA MET A 450 -13.06 -0.63 -13.15
C MET A 450 -12.20 -1.91 -13.15
N THR A 451 -12.54 -2.93 -12.36
CA THR A 451 -11.87 -4.25 -12.43
C THR A 451 -12.08 -4.93 -13.77
N GLY A 452 -13.26 -4.80 -14.39
CA GLY A 452 -13.50 -5.25 -15.76
C GLY A 452 -12.58 -4.54 -16.77
N LEU A 453 -12.49 -3.21 -16.69
CA LEU A 453 -11.55 -2.44 -17.51
C LEU A 453 -10.08 -2.79 -17.22
N GLN A 454 -9.73 -3.11 -15.98
CA GLN A 454 -8.39 -3.56 -15.61
C GLN A 454 -8.02 -4.89 -16.24
N ALA A 455 -8.94 -5.85 -16.32
CA ALA A 455 -8.70 -7.11 -17.04
C ALA A 455 -8.41 -6.85 -18.52
N LEU A 456 -9.18 -5.96 -19.16
CA LEU A 456 -8.94 -5.56 -20.56
C LEU A 456 -7.58 -4.86 -20.73
N LEU A 457 -7.25 -3.91 -19.86
CA LEU A 457 -5.97 -3.19 -19.89
C LEU A 457 -4.79 -4.16 -19.66
N GLY A 458 -4.91 -5.12 -18.74
CA GLY A 458 -3.87 -6.11 -18.47
C GLY A 458 -3.65 -7.05 -19.65
N ILE A 459 -4.74 -7.58 -20.24
CA ILE A 459 -4.68 -8.45 -21.42
C ILE A 459 -4.09 -7.71 -22.63
N THR A 460 -4.49 -6.46 -22.86
CA THR A 460 -3.94 -5.66 -23.98
C THR A 460 -2.50 -5.25 -23.74
N THR A 461 -2.11 -4.90 -22.51
CA THR A 461 -0.71 -4.66 -22.15
C THR A 461 0.15 -5.87 -22.47
N LEU A 462 -0.35 -7.06 -22.16
CA LEU A 462 0.34 -8.32 -22.45
C LEU A 462 0.48 -8.59 -23.96
N ILE A 463 -0.63 -8.57 -24.70
CA ILE A 463 -0.67 -8.94 -26.12
C ILE A 463 0.16 -7.97 -26.98
N TYR A 464 0.18 -6.68 -26.62
CA TYR A 464 0.94 -5.66 -27.34
C TYR A 464 2.39 -5.48 -26.83
N MET A 465 2.93 -6.42 -26.05
CA MET A 465 4.33 -6.38 -25.58
C MET A 465 4.64 -5.17 -24.69
N VAL A 466 3.79 -4.95 -23.68
CA VAL A 466 3.93 -3.91 -22.64
C VAL A 466 4.13 -2.48 -23.18
N PRO A 467 3.22 -1.94 -24.02
CA PRO A 467 3.33 -0.54 -24.42
C PRO A 467 3.20 0.38 -23.21
N ILE A 468 4.12 1.35 -23.07
CA ILE A 468 4.18 2.26 -21.92
C ILE A 468 2.81 2.90 -21.59
N PRO A 469 2.02 3.40 -22.56
CA PRO A 469 0.71 3.97 -22.25
C PRO A 469 -0.27 2.95 -21.66
N LEU A 470 -0.32 1.72 -22.19
CA LEU A 470 -1.23 0.68 -21.71
C LEU A 470 -0.82 0.19 -20.32
N ALA A 471 0.48 -0.06 -20.11
CA ALA A 471 1.03 -0.45 -18.82
C ALA A 471 0.79 0.63 -17.75
N SER A 472 0.98 1.90 -18.11
CA SER A 472 0.73 3.05 -17.22
C SER A 472 -0.76 3.21 -16.90
N LEU A 473 -1.65 3.01 -17.87
CA LEU A 473 -3.10 3.02 -17.66
C LEU A 473 -3.56 1.83 -16.80
N HIS A 474 -2.96 0.66 -17.00
CA HIS A 474 -3.21 -0.52 -16.17
C HIS A 474 -2.84 -0.22 -14.71
N GLN A 475 -1.63 0.27 -14.47
CA GLN A 475 -1.19 0.71 -13.14
C GLN A 475 -2.11 1.77 -12.54
N ALA A 476 -2.42 2.84 -13.28
CA ALA A 476 -3.31 3.92 -12.83
C ALA A 476 -4.70 3.39 -12.43
N GLY A 477 -5.29 2.54 -13.27
CA GLY A 477 -6.61 2.00 -13.01
C GLY A 477 -6.64 1.01 -11.83
N SER A 478 -5.54 0.32 -11.51
CA SER A 478 -5.45 -0.49 -10.29
C SER A 478 -5.64 0.39 -9.03
N VAL A 479 -5.04 1.59 -9.02
CA VAL A 479 -5.22 2.59 -7.94
C VAL A 479 -6.67 3.08 -7.88
N VAL A 480 -7.35 3.21 -9.01
CA VAL A 480 -8.79 3.54 -9.04
C VAL A 480 -9.63 2.44 -8.39
N VAL A 481 -9.35 1.15 -8.65
CA VAL A 481 -10.05 0.04 -7.97
C VAL A 481 -9.82 0.11 -6.46
N LEU A 482 -8.57 0.30 -6.01
CA LEU A 482 -8.23 0.48 -4.59
C LEU A 482 -8.97 1.69 -3.97
N THR A 483 -9.10 2.78 -4.73
CA THR A 483 -9.85 3.98 -4.32
C THR A 483 -11.31 3.65 -4.07
N MET A 484 -11.97 2.93 -4.98
CA MET A 484 -13.39 2.57 -4.86
C MET A 484 -13.62 1.69 -3.63
N LEU A 485 -12.78 0.68 -3.40
CA LEU A 485 -12.87 -0.20 -2.23
C LEU A 485 -12.58 0.55 -0.92
N THR A 486 -11.59 1.45 -0.92
CA THR A 486 -11.29 2.33 0.22
C THR A 486 -12.48 3.23 0.55
N CYS A 487 -13.15 3.79 -0.46
CA CYS A 487 -14.37 4.58 -0.29
C CYS A 487 -15.52 3.74 0.27
N VAL A 488 -15.70 2.48 -0.15
CA VAL A 488 -16.67 1.55 0.46
C VAL A 488 -16.39 1.41 1.97
N LEU A 489 -15.14 1.15 2.35
CA LEU A 489 -14.75 1.00 3.75
C LEU A 489 -14.94 2.29 4.56
N ALA A 490 -14.64 3.45 3.97
CA ALA A 490 -14.78 4.75 4.63
C ALA A 490 -16.25 5.11 4.88
N VAL A 491 -17.14 4.92 3.90
CA VAL A 491 -18.57 5.24 4.07
C VAL A 491 -19.30 4.26 4.99
N THR A 492 -18.85 3.00 5.05
CA THR A 492 -19.40 1.96 5.95
C THR A 492 -18.68 1.87 7.31
N ARG A 493 -17.71 2.75 7.56
CA ARG A 493 -16.96 2.79 8.82
C ARG A 493 -17.89 3.01 10.01
N LYS A 494 -17.58 2.36 11.14
CA LYS A 494 -18.26 2.59 12.42
C LYS A 494 -18.34 4.10 12.74
N PRO A 495 -19.42 4.55 13.40
CA PRO A 495 -19.56 5.95 13.79
C PRO A 495 -18.45 6.35 14.76
N SER A 496 -17.99 7.61 14.68
CA SER A 496 -16.95 8.11 15.57
C SER A 496 -17.43 8.13 17.03
N GLN A 497 -16.50 8.08 17.99
CA GLN A 497 -16.83 8.15 19.42
C GLN A 497 -17.64 9.41 19.76
N ALA A 498 -17.37 10.53 19.08
CA ALA A 498 -18.11 11.77 19.27
C ALA A 498 -19.60 11.65 18.87
N PHE A 499 -19.90 11.00 17.74
CA PHE A 499 -21.30 10.74 17.35
C PHE A 499 -22.00 9.77 18.30
N GLN A 500 -21.29 8.75 18.78
CA GLN A 500 -21.85 7.80 19.74
C GLN A 500 -22.13 8.46 21.10
N ALA A 501 -21.22 9.30 21.58
CA ALA A 501 -21.38 10.05 22.82
C ALA A 501 -22.57 11.01 22.75
N LEU A 502 -22.72 11.75 21.64
CA LEU A 502 -23.86 12.63 21.42
C LEU A 502 -25.19 11.87 21.44
N ALA A 503 -25.25 10.70 20.80
CA ALA A 503 -26.47 9.90 20.77
C ALA A 503 -26.88 9.42 22.16
N LYS A 504 -25.91 8.95 22.96
CA LYS A 504 -26.16 8.56 24.35
C LYS A 504 -26.64 9.74 25.18
N ALA A 505 -25.97 10.89 25.09
CA ALA A 505 -26.34 12.10 25.85
C ALA A 505 -27.78 12.54 25.53
N ARG A 506 -28.17 12.52 24.25
CA ARG A 506 -29.52 12.88 23.83
C ARG A 506 -30.58 11.86 24.28
N GLN A 507 -30.29 10.55 24.19
CA GLN A 507 -31.17 9.51 24.71
C GLN A 507 -31.43 9.67 26.22
N HIS A 508 -30.39 9.98 27.01
CA HIS A 508 -30.53 10.25 28.44
C HIS A 508 -31.38 11.50 28.71
N ALA A 509 -31.19 12.57 27.94
CA ALA A 509 -31.98 13.79 28.08
C ALA A 509 -33.47 13.56 27.75
N THR A 510 -33.78 12.80 26.70
CA THR A 510 -35.17 12.42 26.37
C THR A 510 -35.79 11.54 27.43
N ALA A 511 -35.03 10.60 28.02
CA ALA A 511 -35.53 9.74 29.09
C ALA A 511 -35.81 10.51 30.39
N ALA A 512 -34.96 11.48 30.73
CA ALA A 512 -35.13 12.35 31.89
C ALA A 512 -36.30 13.37 31.73
N ALA A 513 -36.69 13.66 30.50
CA ALA A 513 -37.81 14.56 30.18
C ALA A 513 -39.17 13.85 30.08
N ARG A 514 -39.23 12.53 30.28
CA ARG A 514 -40.49 11.79 30.36
C ARG A 514 -41.02 11.89 31.81
N PRO A 515 -42.26 12.38 32.00
CA PRO A 515 -42.86 12.55 33.32
C PRO A 515 -43.11 11.22 34.04
#